data_AF-A0A9W9C367-F1
#
_entry.id   AF-A0A9W9C367-F1
#
_cell.length_a   1.000
_cell.length_b   1.000
_cell.length_c   1.000
_cell.angle_alpha   90.00
_cell.angle_beta   90.00
_cell.angle_gamma   90.00
#
_symmetry.space_group_name_H-M   'P 1'
#
loop_
_entity.id
_entity.type
_entity.pdbx_description
1 polymer ?
#
loop_
_entity_poly.entity_id
_entity_poly.type
_entity_poly.pdbx_seq_one_letter_code
_entity_poly.pdbx_strand_id
1 'polypeptide(L)'
;MEEHSTLNPKGLMVSVEQVSMFLQSDNTLISFFEHSADVIEEPILRRLSSPETVLRQSGDASMVMHAIIDGIVDLAIPIAAAYEDSMAELELDVLTDPSIAHSKALYILTSELSLLRSQIAPITSLVNALRQHNSNALMQTTNSSQEPSSSHIANSPPPYTPKDPSTASITITTLAHTYFGDVEDHCITVTESLERMRRSADRMINLIFNTMGAYQNESMKQLTFVTILFLPMTFLVGYFGMNFEDMPSLKNSDAYFWWLCIPITGTMILVLMRQRVWRGLTRFWRRRDAAKSRRARYLKEQKW
;
A
#
# COMPACT_ATOMS: atom_id res chain seq x y z
N MET A 1 -7.47 15.91 11.08
CA MET A 1 -7.01 14.56 10.73
C MET A 1 -6.70 13.70 11.95
N GLU A 2 -6.50 14.30 13.13
CA GLU A 2 -5.95 13.61 14.32
C GLU A 2 -6.92 12.67 15.06
N GLU A 3 -8.21 12.99 15.16
CA GLU A 3 -9.15 12.21 16.00
C GLU A 3 -9.40 10.78 15.49
N HIS A 4 -9.17 10.53 14.20
CA HIS A 4 -9.39 9.23 13.56
C HIS A 4 -8.11 8.61 12.98
N SER A 5 -6.94 9.12 13.36
CA SER A 5 -5.68 8.55 12.89
C SER A 5 -5.50 7.12 13.36
N THR A 6 -4.95 6.27 12.49
CA THR A 6 -4.68 4.87 12.84
C THR A 6 -3.63 4.71 13.94
N LEU A 7 -2.83 5.74 14.18
CA LEU A 7 -1.80 5.80 15.22
C LEU A 7 -2.31 6.36 16.56
N ASN A 8 -3.50 6.96 16.60
CA ASN A 8 -4.08 7.55 17.81
C ASN A 8 -4.27 6.54 18.96
N PRO A 9 -4.70 5.28 18.72
CA PRO A 9 -4.77 4.26 19.78
C PRO A 9 -3.41 3.95 20.44
N LYS A 10 -2.30 4.21 19.73
CA LYS A 10 -0.93 4.03 20.23
C LYS A 10 -0.38 5.28 20.91
N GLY A 11 -1.16 6.35 21.00
CA GLY A 11 -0.74 7.64 21.56
C GLY A 11 0.30 8.36 20.70
N LEU A 12 0.38 8.01 19.40
CA LEU A 12 1.34 8.55 18.46
C LEU A 12 0.65 9.52 17.49
N MET A 13 1.34 10.61 17.16
CA MET A 13 0.88 11.62 16.23
C MET A 13 2.00 11.95 15.23
N VAL A 14 1.62 12.17 13.98
CA VAL A 14 2.55 12.56 12.91
C VAL A 14 2.24 14.00 12.52
N SER A 15 3.24 14.86 12.64
CA SER A 15 3.20 16.24 12.14
C SER A 15 4.11 16.38 10.93
N VAL A 16 3.73 17.25 10.00
CA VAL A 16 4.55 17.61 8.85
C VAL A 16 4.87 19.09 8.98
N GLU A 17 6.15 19.44 8.88
CA GLU A 17 6.61 20.82 8.89
C GLU A 17 7.43 21.12 7.63
N GLN A 18 7.57 22.41 7.31
CA GLN A 18 8.39 22.87 6.20
C GLN A 18 9.77 23.30 6.69
N VAL A 19 10.82 22.71 6.12
CA VAL A 19 12.21 23.11 6.35
C VAL A 19 12.72 23.87 5.12
N SER A 20 13.26 25.07 5.33
CA SER A 20 13.85 25.88 4.25
C SER A 20 15.35 26.01 4.43
N MET A 21 16.12 25.81 3.36
CA MET A 21 17.59 25.84 3.40
C MET A 21 18.16 26.71 2.28
N PHE A 22 19.16 27.52 2.61
CA PHE A 22 19.83 28.45 1.70
C PHE A 22 21.34 28.28 1.80
N LEU A 23 21.95 27.77 0.72
CA LEU A 23 23.40 27.66 0.57
C LEU A 23 23.93 28.90 -0.15
N GLN A 24 24.82 29.65 0.49
CA GLN A 24 25.42 30.86 -0.05
C GLN A 24 26.80 30.59 -0.68
N SER A 25 27.26 31.52 -1.53
CA SER A 25 28.54 31.42 -2.24
C SER A 25 29.78 31.59 -1.34
N ASP A 26 29.60 32.08 -0.13
CA ASP A 26 30.64 32.25 0.89
C ASP A 26 30.82 31.01 1.78
N ASN A 27 30.24 29.87 1.39
CA ASN A 27 30.24 28.63 2.17
C ASN A 27 29.46 28.75 3.49
N THR A 28 28.41 29.57 3.51
CA THR A 28 27.45 29.67 4.63
C THR A 28 26.16 28.91 4.29
N LEU A 29 25.65 28.14 5.26
CA LEU A 29 24.33 27.50 5.19
C LEU A 29 23.38 28.14 6.20
N ILE A 30 22.22 28.60 5.73
CA ILE A 30 21.13 29.10 6.58
C ILE A 30 19.97 28.11 6.46
N SER A 31 19.44 27.64 7.59
CA SER A 31 18.28 26.76 7.64
C SER A 31 17.23 27.30 8.60
N PHE A 32 15.96 27.13 8.26
CA PHE A 32 14.80 27.53 9.05
C PHE A 32 13.94 26.31 9.33
N PHE A 33 13.64 26.10 10.61
CA PHE A 33 12.78 25.04 11.14
C PHE A 33 11.64 25.66 11.93
N GLU A 34 10.50 24.97 11.98
CA GLU A 34 9.36 25.41 12.79
C GLU A 34 9.43 24.81 14.20
N HIS A 35 9.54 23.48 14.30
CA HIS A 35 9.49 22.76 15.57
C HIS A 35 10.54 21.66 15.72
N SER A 36 11.02 21.04 14.64
CA SER A 36 11.86 19.83 14.72
C SER A 36 13.37 20.06 14.86
N ALA A 37 13.84 21.32 14.92
CA ALA A 37 15.26 21.68 14.95
C ALA A 37 16.04 20.88 16.01
N ASP A 38 15.55 20.85 17.24
CA ASP A 38 16.22 20.25 18.39
C ASP A 38 16.49 18.74 18.20
N VAL A 39 15.65 18.05 17.41
CA VAL A 39 15.74 16.60 17.19
C VAL A 39 16.93 16.24 16.31
N ILE A 40 17.22 17.06 15.29
CA ILE A 40 18.30 16.82 14.33
C ILE A 40 19.58 17.61 14.66
N GLU A 41 19.46 18.71 15.40
CA GLU A 41 20.59 19.59 15.71
C GLU A 41 21.63 18.88 16.57
N GLU A 42 21.20 18.18 17.63
CA GLU A 42 22.14 17.56 18.57
C GLU A 42 23.05 16.50 17.91
N PRO A 43 22.54 15.55 17.09
CA PRO A 43 23.39 14.64 16.32
C PRO A 43 24.37 15.34 15.38
N ILE A 44 23.94 16.40 14.69
CA ILE A 44 24.77 17.14 13.72
C ILE A 44 25.87 17.91 14.45
N LEU A 45 25.55 18.61 15.54
CA LEU A 45 26.52 19.35 16.36
C LEU A 45 27.56 18.42 16.98
N ARG A 46 27.15 17.24 17.46
CA ARG A 46 28.09 16.21 17.96
C ARG A 46 29.08 15.80 16.88
N ARG A 47 28.62 15.57 15.64
CA ARG A 47 29.49 15.26 14.50
C ARG A 47 30.45 16.43 14.19
N LEU A 48 29.96 17.67 14.20
CA LEU A 48 30.78 18.87 13.96
C LEU A 48 31.81 19.18 15.06
N SER A 49 31.52 18.80 16.31
CA SER A 49 32.43 19.01 17.45
C SER A 49 33.62 18.03 17.45
N SER A 50 33.45 16.87 16.81
CA SER A 50 34.45 15.81 16.76
C SER A 50 35.41 16.01 15.57
N PRO A 51 36.73 16.16 15.79
CA PRO A 51 37.69 16.48 14.72
C PRO A 51 37.92 15.35 13.71
N GLU A 52 37.59 14.12 14.07
CA GLU A 52 37.78 12.92 13.23
C GLU A 52 36.66 12.70 12.20
N THR A 53 35.57 13.47 12.26
CA THR A 53 34.42 13.24 11.36
C THR A 53 34.65 13.88 10.00
N VAL A 54 34.17 13.21 8.96
CA VAL A 54 34.16 13.74 7.58
C VAL A 54 33.43 15.10 7.51
N LEU A 55 32.40 15.30 8.33
CA LEU A 55 31.64 16.54 8.39
C LEU A 55 32.47 17.72 8.91
N ARG A 56 33.37 17.48 9.88
CA ARG A 56 34.28 18.51 10.41
C ARG A 56 35.49 18.72 9.51
N GLN A 57 36.03 17.64 8.93
CA GLN A 57 37.22 17.69 8.08
C GLN A 57 36.95 18.30 6.69
N SER A 58 35.74 18.14 6.15
CA SER A 58 35.39 18.68 4.83
C SER A 58 35.40 20.20 4.79
N GLY A 59 35.05 20.87 5.90
CA GLY A 59 34.99 22.33 5.99
C GLY A 59 33.98 22.98 5.01
N ASP A 60 33.01 22.21 4.51
CA ASP A 60 32.09 22.61 3.45
C ASP A 60 30.63 22.64 3.94
N ALA A 61 29.94 23.74 3.70
CA ALA A 61 28.54 23.94 4.01
C ALA A 61 27.63 22.97 3.25
N SER A 62 28.03 22.49 2.07
CA SER A 62 27.28 21.47 1.32
C SER A 62 27.22 20.15 2.09
N MET A 63 28.24 19.83 2.90
CA MET A 63 28.24 18.65 3.77
C MET A 63 27.34 18.81 4.98
N VAL A 64 27.22 20.04 5.51
CA VAL A 64 26.25 20.35 6.56
C VAL A 64 24.82 20.27 6.01
N MET A 65 24.60 20.76 4.79
CA MET A 65 23.34 20.63 4.08
C MET A 65 22.96 19.15 3.89
N HIS A 66 23.91 18.32 3.46
CA HIS A 66 23.73 16.88 3.44
C HIS A 66 23.31 16.34 4.82
N ALA A 67 24.04 16.68 5.89
CA ALA A 67 23.76 16.17 7.23
C ALA A 67 22.37 16.57 7.76
N ILE A 68 21.87 17.75 7.38
CA ILE A 68 20.50 18.18 7.70
C ILE A 68 19.48 17.33 6.94
N ILE A 69 19.65 17.14 5.63
CA ILE A 69 18.71 16.35 4.81
C ILE A 69 18.71 14.88 5.27
N ASP A 70 19.88 14.30 5.51
CA ASP A 70 20.09 12.96 6.07
C ASP A 70 19.33 12.80 7.40
N GLY A 71 19.54 13.73 8.34
CA GLY A 71 18.84 13.74 9.62
C GLY A 71 17.32 13.85 9.48
N ILE A 72 16.79 14.62 8.52
CA ILE A 72 15.35 14.73 8.26
C ILE A 72 14.80 13.41 7.68
N VAL A 73 15.52 12.79 6.74
CA VAL A 73 15.10 11.54 6.11
C VAL A 73 15.11 10.39 7.11
N ASP A 74 16.08 10.37 8.03
CA ASP A 74 16.16 9.39 9.11
C ASP A 74 14.95 9.43 10.05
N LEU A 75 14.30 10.59 10.23
CA LEU A 75 13.06 10.70 11.01
C LEU A 75 11.88 9.96 10.36
N ALA A 76 11.91 9.72 9.05
CA ALA A 76 10.84 9.00 8.36
C ALA A 76 10.87 7.48 8.63
N ILE A 77 12.04 6.94 9.00
CA ILE A 77 12.22 5.50 9.27
C ILE A 77 11.36 5.02 10.45
N PRO A 78 11.43 5.60 11.66
CA PRO A 78 10.58 5.18 12.78
C PRO A 78 9.09 5.42 12.51
N ILE A 79 8.74 6.45 11.72
CA ILE A 79 7.36 6.71 11.32
C ILE A 79 6.85 5.58 10.43
N ALA A 80 7.63 5.17 9.43
CA ALA A 80 7.28 4.05 8.56
C ALA A 80 7.09 2.75 9.35
N ALA A 81 7.99 2.47 10.31
CA ALA A 81 7.88 1.30 11.19
C ALA A 81 6.58 1.31 12.02
N ALA A 82 6.18 2.46 12.56
CA ALA A 82 4.92 2.57 13.32
C ALA A 82 3.67 2.30 12.46
N TYR A 83 3.69 2.72 11.18
CA TYR A 83 2.64 2.38 10.23
C TYR A 83 2.68 0.92 9.81
N GLU A 84 3.87 0.31 9.67
CA GLU A 84 4.01 -1.13 9.38
C GLU A 84 3.38 -1.99 10.49
N ASP A 85 3.66 -1.67 11.75
CA ASP A 85 3.06 -2.35 12.89
C ASP A 85 1.53 -2.21 12.91
N SER A 86 1.03 -1.01 12.58
CA SER A 86 -0.41 -0.73 12.57
C SER A 86 -1.13 -1.40 11.38
N MET A 87 -0.46 -1.51 10.23
CA MET A 87 -0.94 -2.30 9.11
C MET A 87 -1.01 -3.79 9.46
N ALA A 88 0.04 -4.34 10.10
CA ALA A 88 0.10 -5.76 10.43
C ALA A 88 -1.03 -6.18 11.39
N GLU A 89 -1.37 -5.31 12.35
CA GLU A 89 -2.49 -5.52 13.26
C GLU A 89 -3.84 -5.54 12.51
N LEU A 90 -4.08 -4.56 11.64
CA LEU A 90 -5.29 -4.54 10.80
C LEU A 90 -5.35 -5.73 9.82
N GLU A 91 -4.20 -6.18 9.32
CA GLU A 91 -4.11 -7.35 8.45
C GLU A 91 -4.57 -8.62 9.18
N LEU A 92 -4.09 -8.82 10.41
CA LEU A 92 -4.49 -9.95 11.23
C LEU A 92 -6.00 -9.94 11.52
N ASP A 93 -6.56 -8.78 11.88
CA ASP A 93 -7.98 -8.62 12.17
C ASP A 93 -8.84 -8.99 10.96
N VAL A 94 -8.49 -8.46 9.78
CA VAL A 94 -9.25 -8.69 8.54
C VAL A 94 -9.18 -10.13 8.07
N LEU A 95 -8.05 -10.80 8.27
CA LEU A 95 -7.89 -12.21 7.93
C LEU A 95 -8.66 -13.13 8.88
N THR A 96 -8.88 -12.69 10.14
CA THR A 96 -9.57 -13.48 11.15
C THR A 96 -11.08 -13.33 11.07
N ASP A 97 -11.58 -12.09 11.01
CA ASP A 97 -13.01 -11.79 10.84
C ASP A 97 -13.18 -10.53 9.97
N PRO A 98 -13.38 -10.69 8.65
CA PRO A 98 -13.54 -9.54 7.78
C PRO A 98 -14.84 -8.82 8.11
N SER A 99 -14.76 -7.54 8.46
CA SER A 99 -15.91 -6.68 8.76
C SER A 99 -15.80 -5.33 8.03
N ILE A 100 -16.96 -4.75 7.71
CA ILE A 100 -17.05 -3.42 7.07
C ILE A 100 -16.44 -2.34 7.98
N ALA A 101 -16.45 -2.51 9.29
CA ALA A 101 -15.82 -1.56 10.21
C ALA A 101 -14.31 -1.38 9.92
N HIS A 102 -13.60 -2.48 9.65
CA HIS A 102 -12.16 -2.44 9.33
C HIS A 102 -11.87 -1.73 8.00
N SER A 103 -12.82 -1.70 7.07
CA SER A 103 -12.64 -0.99 5.79
C SER A 103 -12.42 0.51 5.98
N LYS A 104 -13.11 1.15 6.94
CA LYS A 104 -12.94 2.57 7.23
C LYS A 104 -11.53 2.86 7.77
N ALA A 105 -11.05 2.02 8.69
CA ALA A 105 -9.70 2.14 9.24
C ALA A 105 -8.63 2.01 8.14
N LEU A 106 -8.80 1.03 7.23
CA LEU A 106 -7.90 0.85 6.09
C LEU A 106 -7.93 2.03 5.12
N TYR A 107 -9.09 2.62 4.84
CA TYR A 107 -9.16 3.82 3.99
C TYR A 107 -8.44 5.02 4.61
N ILE A 108 -8.59 5.22 5.92
CA ILE A 108 -7.88 6.28 6.62
C ILE A 108 -6.37 6.03 6.54
N LEU A 109 -5.93 4.81 6.82
CA LEU A 109 -4.53 4.42 6.73
C LEU A 109 -3.97 4.65 5.31
N THR A 110 -4.69 4.24 4.27
CA THR A 110 -4.32 4.49 2.86
C THR A 110 -4.17 5.98 2.57
N SER A 111 -5.03 6.83 3.13
CA SER A 111 -4.95 8.29 3.00
C SER A 111 -3.73 8.85 3.73
N GLU A 112 -3.45 8.38 4.95
CA GLU A 112 -2.28 8.81 5.74
C GLU A 112 -0.97 8.42 5.06
N LEU A 113 -0.86 7.18 4.57
CA LEU A 113 0.30 6.71 3.81
C LEU A 113 0.50 7.51 2.51
N SER A 114 -0.60 7.83 1.82
CA SER A 114 -0.56 8.65 0.60
C SER A 114 -0.04 10.06 0.89
N LEU A 115 -0.46 10.66 2.01
CA LEU A 115 0.02 11.96 2.45
C LEU A 115 1.51 11.88 2.77
N LEU A 116 1.96 10.93 3.60
CA LEU A 116 3.37 10.79 3.97
C LEU A 116 4.26 10.61 2.72
N ARG A 117 3.84 9.74 1.80
CA ARG A 117 4.52 9.51 0.52
C ARG A 117 4.61 10.78 -0.32
N SER A 118 3.54 11.58 -0.37
CA SER A 118 3.51 12.83 -1.14
C SER A 118 4.47 13.89 -0.60
N GLN A 119 4.83 13.81 0.69
CA GLN A 119 5.80 14.74 1.31
C GLN A 119 7.25 14.25 1.18
N ILE A 120 7.49 12.93 1.21
CA ILE A 120 8.85 12.37 1.10
C ILE A 120 9.32 12.26 -0.36
N ALA A 121 8.44 11.88 -1.29
CA ALA A 121 8.83 11.66 -2.69
C ALA A 121 9.50 12.88 -3.37
N PRO A 122 9.09 14.15 -3.11
CA PRO A 122 9.79 15.31 -3.64
C PRO A 122 11.23 15.47 -3.14
N ILE A 123 11.58 14.93 -1.97
CA ILE A 123 12.95 14.98 -1.42
C ILE A 123 13.91 14.25 -2.35
N THR A 124 13.51 13.09 -2.90
CA THR A 124 14.29 12.36 -3.92
C THR A 124 14.57 13.23 -5.14
N SER A 125 13.58 13.97 -5.63
CA SER A 125 13.76 14.90 -6.77
C SER A 125 14.68 16.07 -6.42
N LEU A 126 14.58 16.60 -5.20
CA LEU A 126 15.47 17.66 -4.69
C LEU A 126 16.92 17.16 -4.63
N VAL A 127 17.16 16.01 -4.03
CA VAL A 127 18.49 15.37 -3.93
C VAL A 127 19.07 15.12 -5.31
N ASN A 128 18.25 14.64 -6.26
CA ASN A 128 18.68 14.47 -7.64
C ASN A 128 19.00 15.77 -8.35
N ALA A 129 18.22 16.84 -8.13
CA ALA A 129 18.51 18.15 -8.69
C ALA A 129 19.84 18.72 -8.14
N LEU A 130 20.10 18.55 -6.84
CA LEU A 130 21.36 18.95 -6.19
C LEU A 130 22.56 18.19 -6.76
N ARG A 131 22.41 16.90 -7.03
CA ARG A 131 23.43 16.06 -7.67
C ARG A 131 23.72 16.51 -9.11
N GLN A 132 22.67 16.74 -9.90
CA GLN A 132 22.79 17.14 -11.30
C GLN A 132 23.36 18.56 -11.50
N HIS A 133 23.13 19.49 -10.56
CA HIS A 133 23.69 20.84 -10.65
C HIS A 133 25.22 20.85 -10.76
N ASN A 134 25.90 19.87 -10.15
CA ASN A 134 27.35 19.75 -10.19
C ASN A 134 27.88 19.22 -11.54
N SER A 135 27.12 18.38 -12.26
CA SER A 135 27.60 17.82 -13.55
C SER A 135 27.82 18.91 -14.60
N ASN A 136 26.97 19.93 -14.60
CA ASN A 136 27.05 21.03 -15.56
C ASN A 136 28.22 21.98 -15.24
N ALA A 137 28.51 22.19 -13.96
CA ALA A 137 29.66 22.98 -13.53
C ALA A 137 31.00 22.28 -13.84
N LEU A 138 31.12 20.97 -13.57
CA LEU A 138 32.32 20.19 -13.89
C LEU A 138 32.59 20.10 -15.39
N MET A 139 31.55 19.98 -16.23
CA MET A 139 31.70 19.93 -17.69
C MET A 139 32.20 21.26 -18.28
N GLN A 140 31.94 22.39 -17.62
CA GLN A 140 32.37 23.71 -18.07
C GLN A 140 33.88 23.94 -17.81
N THR A 141 34.42 23.35 -16.73
CA THR A 141 35.87 23.36 -16.44
C THR A 141 36.68 22.45 -17.35
N THR A 142 36.13 21.34 -17.86
CA THR A 142 36.86 20.44 -18.77
C THR A 142 37.00 21.00 -20.19
N ASN A 143 36.03 21.79 -20.66
CA ASN A 143 36.06 22.36 -22.01
C ASN A 143 36.95 23.62 -22.15
N SER A 144 37.40 24.20 -21.05
CA SER A 144 38.27 25.40 -21.03
C SER A 144 39.77 25.09 -21.02
N SER A 145 40.18 23.82 -21.08
CA SER A 145 41.59 23.39 -21.02
C SER A 145 42.18 22.89 -22.35
N GLN A 146 41.53 23.12 -23.50
CA GLN A 146 42.10 22.85 -24.83
C GLN A 146 42.47 24.15 -25.54
N GLU A 147 43.68 24.66 -25.29
CA GLU A 147 44.34 25.62 -26.19
C GLU A 147 45.00 24.86 -27.36
N PRO A 148 44.71 25.19 -28.64
CA PRO A 148 45.65 24.97 -29.72
C PRO A 148 46.63 26.14 -29.78
N SER A 149 47.91 25.80 -29.68
CA SER A 149 49.10 26.61 -29.94
C SER A 149 48.96 27.62 -31.09
N SER A 150 49.20 28.90 -30.82
CA SER A 150 49.95 29.79 -31.74
C SER A 150 50.55 31.00 -31.02
N SER A 151 51.79 31.28 -31.37
CA SER A 151 52.68 32.31 -30.85
C SER A 151 52.26 33.72 -31.25
N HIS A 152 52.14 34.66 -30.29
CA HIS A 152 52.39 36.08 -30.56
C HIS A 152 52.93 36.80 -29.32
N ILE A 153 54.10 37.42 -29.51
CA ILE A 153 54.78 38.33 -28.58
C ILE A 153 54.07 39.68 -28.63
N ALA A 154 53.55 40.16 -27.50
CA ALA A 154 53.26 41.58 -27.29
C ALA A 154 53.26 41.90 -25.78
N ASN A 155 54.23 42.69 -25.35
CA ASN A 155 54.29 43.30 -24.03
C ASN A 155 53.16 44.33 -23.88
N SER A 156 52.18 44.05 -23.04
CA SER A 156 51.23 45.03 -22.48
C SER A 156 50.74 44.48 -21.14
N PRO A 157 50.68 45.26 -20.05
CA PRO A 157 50.06 44.77 -18.83
C PRO A 157 48.57 44.54 -19.10
N PRO A 158 47.95 43.44 -18.64
CA PRO A 158 46.55 43.19 -18.88
C PRO A 158 45.71 44.29 -18.19
N PRO A 159 44.59 44.74 -18.79
CA PRO A 159 43.67 45.63 -18.11
C PRO A 159 43.08 44.90 -16.90
N TYR A 160 43.08 45.55 -15.74
CA TYR A 160 42.31 45.10 -14.59
C TYR A 160 40.82 45.16 -14.95
N THR A 161 40.25 44.03 -15.36
CA THR A 161 38.80 43.88 -15.48
C THR A 161 38.22 43.61 -14.10
N PRO A 162 37.19 44.34 -13.65
CA PRO A 162 36.47 43.98 -12.44
C PRO A 162 35.91 42.57 -12.61
N LYS A 163 36.13 41.68 -11.63
CA LYS A 163 35.38 40.41 -11.58
C LYS A 163 33.90 40.77 -11.43
N ASP A 164 33.12 40.55 -12.48
CA ASP A 164 31.66 40.71 -12.43
C ASP A 164 31.10 39.92 -11.24
N PRO A 165 30.30 40.53 -10.33
CA PRO A 165 29.69 39.84 -9.21
C PRO A 165 28.56 38.88 -9.61
N SER A 166 28.25 38.73 -10.91
CA SER A 166 27.13 37.94 -11.43
C SER A 166 27.41 36.45 -11.66
N THR A 167 28.61 35.95 -11.31
CA THR A 167 29.00 34.56 -11.59
C THR A 167 29.60 33.88 -10.36
N ALA A 168 29.02 34.10 -9.19
CA ALA A 168 29.27 33.22 -8.04
C ALA A 168 28.48 31.92 -8.28
N SER A 169 29.08 30.97 -9.01
CA SER A 169 28.54 29.62 -9.13
C SER A 169 28.58 28.97 -7.75
N ILE A 170 27.41 28.67 -7.18
CA ILE A 170 27.31 27.89 -5.94
C ILE A 170 27.81 26.49 -6.29
N THR A 171 28.99 26.12 -5.80
CA THR A 171 29.64 24.85 -6.11
C THR A 171 29.39 23.87 -4.97
N ILE A 172 28.63 22.80 -5.23
CA ILE A 172 28.47 21.69 -4.29
C ILE A 172 29.70 20.78 -4.43
N THR A 173 30.36 20.44 -3.33
CA THR A 173 31.59 19.62 -3.38
C THR A 173 31.32 18.20 -3.86
N THR A 174 32.26 17.63 -4.62
CA THR A 174 32.19 16.25 -5.15
C THR A 174 32.00 15.20 -4.05
N LEU A 175 32.53 15.46 -2.85
CA LEU A 175 32.34 14.61 -1.67
C LEU A 175 30.85 14.56 -1.27
N ALA A 176 30.17 15.72 -1.20
CA ALA A 176 28.74 15.79 -0.89
C ALA A 176 27.89 15.04 -1.91
N HIS A 177 28.27 15.06 -3.20
CA HIS A 177 27.57 14.34 -4.25
C HIS A 177 27.48 12.82 -4.01
N THR A 178 28.53 12.20 -3.48
CA THR A 178 28.52 10.76 -3.15
C THR A 178 27.56 10.47 -1.99
N TYR A 179 27.59 11.28 -0.93
CA TYR A 179 26.73 11.10 0.24
C TYR A 179 25.26 11.38 -0.06
N PHE A 180 24.95 12.34 -0.93
CA PHE A 180 23.58 12.55 -1.41
C PHE A 180 22.97 11.32 -2.08
N GLY A 181 23.77 10.40 -2.63
CA GLY A 181 23.26 9.13 -3.15
C GLY A 181 22.68 8.22 -2.07
N ASP A 182 23.26 8.21 -0.87
CA ASP A 182 22.78 7.40 0.25
C ASP A 182 21.42 7.90 0.76
N VAL A 183 21.28 9.23 0.89
CA VAL A 183 20.00 9.88 1.23
C VAL A 183 18.93 9.60 0.19
N GLU A 184 19.30 9.56 -1.09
CA GLU A 184 18.38 9.18 -2.17
C GLU A 184 17.87 7.74 -1.98
N ASP A 185 18.77 6.80 -1.73
CA ASP A 185 18.43 5.39 -1.50
C ASP A 185 17.54 5.20 -0.27
N HIS A 186 17.79 5.93 0.81
CA HIS A 186 16.93 5.95 2.00
C HIS A 186 15.53 6.49 1.67
N CYS A 187 15.43 7.62 0.95
CA CYS A 187 14.14 8.17 0.52
C CYS A 187 13.35 7.19 -0.34
N ILE A 188 14.02 6.52 -1.30
CA ILE A 188 13.39 5.52 -2.17
C ILE A 188 12.89 4.35 -1.32
N THR A 189 13.73 3.82 -0.44
CA THR A 189 13.39 2.68 0.42
C THR A 189 12.16 2.95 1.28
N VAL A 190 12.12 4.12 1.94
CA VAL A 190 10.98 4.55 2.75
C VAL A 190 9.73 4.72 1.87
N THR A 191 9.83 5.44 0.77
CA THR A 191 8.71 5.69 -0.15
C THR A 191 8.12 4.39 -0.70
N GLU A 192 8.97 3.42 -1.04
CA GLU A 192 8.54 2.10 -1.47
C GLU A 192 7.84 1.32 -0.36
N SER A 193 8.31 1.41 0.89
CA SER A 193 7.64 0.75 2.01
C SER A 193 6.23 1.30 2.24
N LEU A 194 6.08 2.62 2.19
CA LEU A 194 4.78 3.29 2.27
C LEU A 194 3.83 2.82 1.15
N GLU A 195 4.33 2.71 -0.08
CA GLU A 195 3.52 2.26 -1.21
C GLU A 195 3.22 0.75 -1.15
N ARG A 196 4.12 -0.07 -0.59
CA ARG A 196 3.84 -1.49 -0.32
C ARG A 196 2.69 -1.63 0.68
N MET A 197 2.74 -0.87 1.77
CA MET A 197 1.67 -0.84 2.76
C MET A 197 0.36 -0.35 2.14
N ARG A 198 0.37 0.79 1.43
CA ARG A 198 -0.82 1.35 0.78
C ARG A 198 -1.51 0.33 -0.12
N ARG A 199 -0.73 -0.37 -0.96
CA ARG A 199 -1.25 -1.46 -1.81
C ARG A 199 -1.77 -2.66 -1.03
N SER A 200 -1.19 -2.96 0.14
CA SER A 200 -1.70 -4.02 1.01
C SER A 200 -3.06 -3.68 1.61
N ALA A 201 -3.23 -2.45 2.10
CA ALA A 201 -4.54 -1.98 2.57
C ALA A 201 -5.61 -2.06 1.46
N ASP A 202 -5.28 -1.62 0.23
CA ASP A 202 -6.20 -1.74 -0.91
C ASP A 202 -6.60 -3.20 -1.19
N ARG A 203 -5.67 -4.17 -1.05
CA ARG A 203 -5.98 -5.60 -1.19
C ARG A 203 -6.88 -6.11 -0.08
N MET A 204 -6.66 -5.69 1.17
CA MET A 204 -7.48 -6.07 2.31
C MET A 204 -8.89 -5.52 2.20
N ILE A 205 -9.05 -4.27 1.75
CA ILE A 205 -10.37 -3.68 1.47
C ILE A 205 -11.14 -4.55 0.45
N ASN A 206 -10.47 -4.94 -0.64
CA ASN A 206 -11.08 -5.83 -1.63
C ASN A 206 -11.42 -7.22 -1.07
N LEU A 207 -10.55 -7.77 -0.21
CA LEU A 207 -10.82 -9.03 0.49
C LEU A 207 -12.07 -8.94 1.36
N ILE A 208 -12.23 -7.86 2.14
CA ILE A 208 -13.42 -7.62 2.98
C ILE A 208 -14.68 -7.65 2.11
N PHE A 209 -14.72 -6.87 1.02
CA PHE A 209 -15.90 -6.82 0.16
C PHE A 209 -16.20 -8.16 -0.53
N ASN A 210 -15.18 -8.89 -0.97
CA ASN A 210 -15.34 -10.20 -1.57
C ASN A 210 -15.88 -11.23 -0.56
N THR A 211 -15.40 -11.20 0.68
CA THR A 211 -15.86 -12.11 1.73
C THR A 211 -17.27 -11.76 2.19
N MET A 212 -17.61 -10.48 2.35
CA MET A 212 -18.99 -10.06 2.63
C MET A 212 -19.96 -10.52 1.54
N GLY A 213 -19.57 -10.37 0.26
CA GLY A 213 -20.35 -10.88 -0.86
C GLY A 213 -20.52 -12.41 -0.81
N ALA A 214 -19.47 -13.14 -0.39
CA ALA A 214 -19.54 -14.59 -0.22
C ALA A 214 -20.50 -15.01 0.91
N TYR A 215 -20.45 -14.35 2.07
CA TYR A 215 -21.38 -14.60 3.18
C TYR A 215 -22.83 -14.23 2.82
N GLN A 216 -23.04 -13.14 2.09
CA GLN A 216 -24.36 -12.77 1.60
C GLN A 216 -24.91 -13.83 0.62
N ASN A 217 -24.07 -14.34 -0.28
CA ASN A 217 -24.44 -15.40 -1.21
C ASN A 217 -24.77 -16.72 -0.48
N GLU A 218 -24.03 -17.04 0.58
CA GLU A 218 -24.32 -18.24 1.39
C GLU A 218 -25.60 -18.09 2.22
N SER A 219 -25.81 -16.92 2.84
CA SER A 219 -27.04 -16.60 3.59
C SER A 219 -28.27 -16.66 2.67
N MET A 220 -28.17 -16.09 1.47
CA MET A 220 -29.23 -16.15 0.45
C MET A 220 -29.54 -17.60 0.05
N LYS A 221 -28.52 -18.45 -0.09
CA LYS A 221 -28.68 -19.88 -0.39
C LYS A 221 -29.40 -20.66 0.71
N GLN A 222 -29.15 -20.32 1.97
CA GLN A 222 -29.80 -20.92 3.14
C GLN A 222 -31.27 -20.51 3.20
N LEU A 223 -31.56 -19.20 3.11
CA LEU A 223 -32.92 -18.69 3.08
C LEU A 223 -33.72 -19.29 1.91
N THR A 224 -33.12 -19.33 0.71
CA THR A 224 -33.77 -19.91 -0.48
C THR A 224 -34.08 -21.40 -0.31
N PHE A 225 -33.19 -22.15 0.35
CA PHE A 225 -33.44 -23.58 0.62
C PHE A 225 -34.65 -23.77 1.54
N VAL A 226 -34.74 -22.96 2.61
CA VAL A 226 -35.89 -22.95 3.52
C VAL A 226 -37.17 -22.59 2.75
N THR A 227 -37.14 -21.54 1.92
CA THR A 227 -38.29 -21.11 1.12
C THR A 227 -38.76 -22.18 0.12
N ILE A 228 -37.84 -22.85 -0.57
CA ILE A 228 -38.18 -23.92 -1.53
C ILE A 228 -38.90 -25.10 -0.83
N LEU A 229 -38.53 -25.38 0.42
CA LEU A 229 -39.17 -26.43 1.21
C LEU A 229 -40.58 -26.01 1.66
N PHE A 230 -40.73 -24.80 2.20
CA PHE A 230 -41.98 -24.37 2.82
C PHE A 230 -43.01 -23.79 1.85
N LEU A 231 -42.61 -23.15 0.75
CA LEU A 231 -43.54 -22.50 -0.18
C LEU A 231 -44.60 -23.45 -0.77
N PRO A 232 -44.26 -24.64 -1.34
CA PRO A 232 -45.27 -25.57 -1.83
C PRO A 232 -46.11 -26.20 -0.72
N MET A 233 -45.50 -26.48 0.44
CA MET A 233 -46.22 -27.02 1.59
C MET A 233 -47.25 -26.01 2.12
N THR A 234 -46.85 -24.74 2.23
CA THR A 234 -47.72 -23.64 2.68
C THR A 234 -48.84 -23.39 1.70
N PHE A 235 -48.56 -23.42 0.39
CA PHE A 235 -49.58 -23.29 -0.65
C PHE A 235 -50.64 -24.38 -0.55
N LEU A 236 -50.24 -25.63 -0.38
CA LEU A 236 -51.16 -26.76 -0.27
C LEU A 236 -51.98 -26.71 1.02
N VAL A 237 -51.35 -26.41 2.17
CA VAL A 237 -52.08 -26.21 3.43
C VAL A 237 -53.07 -25.04 3.30
N GLY A 238 -52.67 -23.94 2.65
CA GLY A 238 -53.54 -22.81 2.36
C GLY A 238 -54.74 -23.20 1.50
N TYR A 239 -54.53 -23.95 0.41
CA TYR A 239 -55.59 -24.41 -0.49
C TYR A 239 -56.63 -25.31 0.20
N PHE A 240 -56.17 -26.26 1.02
CA PHE A 240 -57.06 -27.17 1.77
C PHE A 240 -57.63 -26.53 3.05
N GLY A 241 -57.06 -25.42 3.52
CA GLY A 241 -57.55 -24.63 4.66
C GLY A 241 -58.59 -23.57 4.29
N MET A 242 -59.05 -23.52 3.03
CA MET A 242 -60.08 -22.56 2.58
C MET A 242 -61.47 -23.03 3.00
N ASN A 243 -62.31 -22.11 3.50
CA ASN A 243 -63.67 -22.39 3.96
C ASN A 243 -64.66 -22.47 2.77
N PHE A 244 -64.58 -23.51 1.94
CA PHE A 244 -65.57 -23.77 0.87
C PHE A 244 -66.53 -24.89 1.27
N GLU A 245 -67.84 -24.66 1.11
CA GLU A 245 -68.91 -25.58 1.53
C GLU A 245 -69.08 -26.81 0.61
N ASP A 246 -68.82 -26.67 -0.70
CA ASP A 246 -68.96 -27.75 -1.69
C ASP A 246 -67.62 -28.06 -2.37
N MET A 247 -66.76 -28.82 -1.68
CA MET A 247 -65.53 -29.34 -2.26
C MET A 247 -65.61 -30.87 -2.40
N PRO A 248 -65.63 -31.44 -3.63
CA PRO A 248 -65.71 -32.90 -3.82
C PRO A 248 -64.54 -33.67 -3.19
N SER A 249 -63.41 -32.98 -2.91
CA SER A 249 -62.23 -33.52 -2.24
C SER A 249 -62.41 -33.75 -0.73
N LEU A 250 -63.40 -33.13 -0.08
CA LEU A 250 -63.63 -33.21 1.37
C LEU A 250 -64.36 -34.50 1.79
N LYS A 251 -64.97 -35.21 0.84
CA LYS A 251 -65.68 -36.49 1.08
C LYS A 251 -64.73 -37.69 1.21
N ASN A 252 -63.46 -37.51 0.85
CA ASN A 252 -62.43 -38.53 0.97
C ASN A 252 -61.71 -38.40 2.31
N SER A 253 -61.37 -39.53 2.95
CA SER A 253 -60.58 -39.58 4.20
C SER A 253 -59.29 -38.75 4.11
N ASP A 254 -58.78 -38.28 5.24
CA ASP A 254 -57.52 -37.51 5.39
C ASP A 254 -56.32 -38.14 4.64
N ALA A 255 -56.36 -39.45 4.37
CA ALA A 255 -55.39 -40.16 3.54
C ALA A 255 -55.29 -39.61 2.09
N TYR A 256 -56.38 -39.10 1.52
CA TYR A 256 -56.41 -38.50 0.18
C TYR A 256 -55.58 -37.21 0.10
N PHE A 257 -55.62 -36.39 1.15
CA PHE A 257 -54.80 -35.18 1.27
C PHE A 257 -53.30 -35.51 1.20
N TRP A 258 -52.85 -36.50 1.97
CA TRP A 258 -51.45 -36.92 1.98
C TRP A 258 -51.00 -37.57 0.67
N TRP A 259 -51.87 -38.36 0.04
CA TRP A 259 -51.60 -38.99 -1.24
C TRP A 259 -51.40 -37.96 -2.36
N LEU A 260 -52.11 -36.82 -2.33
CA LEU A 260 -51.95 -35.74 -3.30
C LEU A 260 -50.79 -34.78 -2.95
N CYS A 261 -50.63 -34.42 -1.67
CA CYS A 261 -49.65 -33.42 -1.24
C CYS A 261 -48.20 -33.88 -1.42
N ILE A 262 -47.88 -35.13 -1.06
CA ILE A 262 -46.50 -35.65 -1.10
C ILE A 262 -45.91 -35.64 -2.53
N PRO A 263 -46.57 -36.19 -3.57
CA PRO A 263 -46.00 -36.21 -4.91
C PRO A 263 -45.92 -34.81 -5.53
N ILE A 264 -46.90 -33.94 -5.29
CA ILE A 264 -46.89 -32.56 -5.82
C ILE A 264 -45.77 -31.75 -5.18
N THR A 265 -45.65 -31.78 -3.85
CA THR A 265 -44.59 -31.08 -3.11
C THR A 265 -43.21 -31.61 -3.51
N GLY A 266 -43.05 -32.94 -3.57
CA GLY A 266 -41.80 -33.57 -3.99
C GLY A 266 -41.39 -33.21 -5.41
N THR A 267 -42.36 -33.18 -6.35
CA THR A 267 -42.11 -32.78 -7.74
C THR A 267 -41.73 -31.30 -7.83
N MET A 268 -42.45 -30.41 -7.13
CA MET A 268 -42.16 -28.98 -7.10
C MET A 268 -40.75 -28.70 -6.56
N ILE A 269 -40.37 -29.34 -5.45
CA ILE A 269 -39.02 -29.24 -4.87
C ILE A 269 -37.97 -29.76 -5.86
N LEU A 270 -38.22 -30.89 -6.52
CA LEU A 270 -37.30 -31.50 -7.48
C LEU A 270 -37.10 -30.61 -8.72
N VAL A 271 -38.16 -29.97 -9.21
CA VAL A 271 -38.10 -28.99 -10.31
C VAL A 271 -37.33 -27.74 -9.89
N LEU A 272 -37.64 -27.16 -8.74
CA LEU A 272 -36.96 -25.95 -8.22
C LEU A 272 -35.49 -26.20 -7.89
N MET A 273 -35.15 -27.38 -7.36
CA MET A 273 -33.77 -27.78 -7.05
C MET A 273 -33.04 -28.47 -8.20
N ARG A 274 -33.65 -28.61 -9.39
CA ARG A 274 -33.10 -29.36 -10.54
C ARG A 274 -31.64 -29.02 -10.81
N GLN A 275 -31.30 -27.73 -10.84
CA GLN A 275 -29.94 -27.27 -11.13
C GLN A 275 -28.94 -27.53 -9.99
N ARG A 276 -29.40 -27.61 -8.73
CA ARG A 276 -28.56 -27.98 -7.57
C ARG A 276 -28.30 -29.48 -7.55
N VAL A 277 -29.34 -30.30 -7.75
CA VAL A 277 -29.27 -31.76 -7.78
C VAL A 277 -28.37 -32.23 -8.93
N TRP A 278 -28.52 -31.66 -10.12
CA TRP A 278 -27.72 -32.02 -11.29
C TRP A 278 -26.22 -31.73 -11.10
N ARG A 279 -25.89 -30.61 -10.44
CA ARG A 279 -24.50 -30.29 -10.05
C ARG A 279 -23.94 -31.21 -8.97
N GLY A 280 -24.76 -31.62 -7.99
CA GLY A 280 -24.35 -32.60 -6.97
C GLY A 280 -24.08 -33.97 -7.57
N LEU A 281 -24.98 -34.42 -8.45
CA LEU A 281 -24.90 -35.72 -9.12
C LEU A 281 -23.63 -35.81 -9.98
N THR A 282 -23.39 -34.82 -10.86
CA THR A 282 -22.18 -34.77 -11.69
C THR A 282 -20.88 -34.79 -10.87
N ARG A 283 -20.82 -34.11 -9.71
CA ARG A 283 -19.66 -34.19 -8.79
C ARG A 283 -19.48 -35.59 -8.20
N PHE A 284 -20.56 -36.25 -7.82
CA PHE A 284 -20.52 -37.62 -7.29
C PHE A 284 -20.01 -38.62 -8.34
N TRP A 285 -20.51 -38.53 -9.58
CA TRP A 285 -20.03 -39.36 -10.69
C TRP A 285 -18.55 -39.13 -10.96
N ARG A 286 -18.11 -37.87 -11.07
CA ARG A 286 -16.67 -37.52 -11.25
C ARG A 286 -15.79 -38.06 -10.12
N ARG A 287 -16.24 -38.02 -8.86
CA ARG A 287 -15.51 -38.60 -7.72
C ARG A 287 -15.44 -40.13 -7.79
N ARG A 288 -16.52 -40.81 -8.18
CA ARG A 288 -16.53 -42.27 -8.40
C ARG A 288 -15.59 -42.68 -9.52
N ASP A 289 -15.61 -41.97 -10.64
CA ASP A 289 -14.75 -42.27 -11.79
C ASP A 289 -13.27 -42.04 -11.46
N ALA A 290 -12.95 -40.97 -10.71
CA ALA A 290 -11.60 -40.72 -10.20
C ALA A 290 -11.12 -41.81 -9.20
N ALA A 291 -11.99 -42.31 -8.32
CA ALA A 291 -11.66 -43.38 -7.39
C ALA A 291 -11.43 -44.72 -8.11
N LYS A 292 -12.23 -45.02 -9.14
CA LYS A 292 -12.12 -46.24 -9.95
C LYS A 292 -10.84 -46.25 -10.80
N SER A 293 -10.46 -45.11 -11.36
CA SER A 293 -9.22 -44.95 -12.14
C SER A 293 -7.95 -45.01 -11.27
N ARG A 294 -7.97 -44.54 -10.01
CA ARG A 294 -6.87 -44.77 -9.05
C ARG A 294 -6.67 -46.26 -8.73
N ARG A 295 -7.75 -46.99 -8.42
CA ARG A 295 -7.69 -48.45 -8.16
C ARG A 295 -7.17 -49.24 -9.37
N ALA A 296 -7.54 -48.84 -10.59
CA ALA A 296 -7.06 -49.48 -11.80
C ALA A 296 -5.54 -49.26 -12.04
N ARG A 297 -4.96 -48.13 -11.61
CA ARG A 297 -3.50 -47.89 -11.68
C ARG A 297 -2.72 -48.77 -10.69
N TYR A 298 -3.17 -48.87 -9.44
CA TYR A 298 -2.54 -49.74 -8.44
C TYR A 298 -2.55 -51.22 -8.83
N LEU A 299 -3.66 -51.71 -9.41
CA LEU A 299 -3.76 -53.09 -9.89
C LEU A 299 -2.89 -53.37 -11.13
N LYS A 300 -2.48 -52.32 -11.86
CA LYS A 300 -1.59 -52.44 -13.01
C LYS A 300 -0.11 -52.44 -12.58
N GLU A 301 0.23 -51.73 -11.50
CA GLU A 301 1.58 -51.73 -10.91
C GLU A 301 1.90 -53.02 -10.14
N GLN A 302 0.90 -53.70 -9.56
CA GLN A 302 1.08 -55.02 -8.90
C GLN A 302 1.24 -56.22 -9.86
N LYS A 303 1.12 -56.00 -11.17
CA LYS A 303 1.20 -57.06 -12.20
C LYS A 303 2.51 -57.05 -12.99
N TRP A 304 3.48 -56.23 -12.59
CA TRP A 304 4.86 -56.23 -13.06
C TRP A 304 5.78 -56.61 -11.90
#